data_AF-A0A821Q3J7-F1
#
_entry.id   AF-A0A821Q3J7-F1
#
_cell.length_a   1.000
_cell.length_b   1.000
_cell.length_c   1.000
_cell.angle_alpha   90.00
_cell.angle_beta   90.00
_cell.angle_gamma   90.00
#
_symmetry.space_group_name_H-M   'P 1'
#
loop_
_entity.id
_entity.type
_entity.pdbx_description
1 polymer ?
#
loop_
_entity_poly.entity_id
_entity_poly.type
_entity_poly.pdbx_seq_one_letter_code
_entity_poly.pdbx_strand_id
1 'polypeptide(L)' 'KEGIQIELGRIKNCLPLSAALFPSLNREERFIPKLPPRLHLQSLIHCHWSRVPNANIRCQQLKLSDTRGWSVFVEDA' A
#
# COMPACT_ATOMS: atom_id res chain seq x y z
N LYS A 1 16.84 -24.29 11.85
CA LYS A 1 15.93 -23.45 11.03
C LYS A 1 16.27 -22.00 11.35
N GLU A 2 16.76 -21.25 10.37
CA GLU A 2 17.03 -19.81 10.56
C GLU A 2 15.71 -19.06 10.44
N GLY A 3 15.42 -18.20 11.42
CA GLY A 3 14.23 -17.35 11.46
C GLY A 3 14.64 -15.89 11.46
N ILE A 4 13.74 -15.01 11.03
CA ILE A 4 13.94 -13.56 11.09
C ILE A 4 13.34 -13.05 12.40
N GLN A 5 14.13 -12.30 13.16
CA GLN A 5 13.69 -11.58 14.36
C GLN A 5 13.65 -10.10 14.06
N ILE A 6 12.49 -9.47 14.27
CA ILE A 6 12.29 -8.02 14.14
C ILE A 6 12.12 -7.47 15.55
N GLU A 7 13.06 -6.61 15.97
CA GLU A 7 13.02 -5.99 17.29
C GLU A 7 12.49 -4.56 17.21
N LEU A 8 11.46 -4.27 17.99
CA LEU A 8 10.96 -2.92 18.23
C LEU A 8 11.56 -2.38 19.52
N GLY A 9 12.89 -2.25 19.51
CA GLY A 9 13.69 -1.87 20.67
C GLY A 9 13.56 -0.39 21.05
N ARG A 10 14.28 -0.02 22.12
CA ARG A 10 14.47 1.37 22.54
C ARG A 10 15.85 1.86 22.12
N ILE A 11 15.89 3.01 21.46
CA ILE A 11 17.11 3.77 21.21
C ILE A 11 17.17 4.90 22.25
N LYS A 12 18.37 5.17 22.80
CA LYS A 12 18.54 6.22 23.82
C LYS A 12 18.03 7.56 23.27
N ASN A 13 17.27 8.28 24.09
CA ASN A 13 16.69 9.59 23.78
C ASN A 13 15.71 9.60 22.58
N CYS A 14 15.22 8.43 22.15
CA CYS A 14 14.21 8.31 21.12
C CYS A 14 12.93 7.69 21.69
N LEU A 15 11.78 8.12 21.16
CA LEU A 15 10.52 7.45 21.40
C LEU A 15 10.47 6.11 20.64
N PRO A 16 9.83 5.06 21.18
CA PRO A 16 9.66 3.80 20.48
C PRO A 16 8.76 3.95 19.24
N LEU A 17 8.87 3.04 18.28
CA LEU A 17 8.05 3.04 17.05
C LEU A 17 6.54 3.11 17.35
N SER A 18 6.10 2.46 18.43
CA SER A 18 4.71 2.49 18.90
C SER A 18 4.19 3.91 19.18
N ALA A 19 5.05 4.86 19.56
CA ALA A 19 4.66 6.24 19.81
C ALA A 19 4.27 7.01 18.53
N ALA A 20 4.84 6.63 17.38
CA ALA A 20 4.53 7.24 16.08
C ALA A 20 3.27 6.63 15.44
N LEU A 21 3.05 5.32 15.64
CA LEU A 21 1.96 4.59 15.00
C LEU A 21 0.59 4.77 15.68
N PHE A 22 0.55 5.18 16.96
CA PHE A 22 -0.69 5.30 17.74
C PHE A 22 -0.82 6.69 18.36
N PRO A 23 -1.39 7.66 17.64
CA PRO A 23 -1.59 9.02 18.14
C PRO A 23 -2.45 9.09 19.41
N SER A 24 -3.30 8.08 19.64
CA SER A 24 -4.18 7.97 20.80
C SER A 24 -3.50 7.49 22.09
N LEU A 25 -2.22 7.08 22.05
CA LEU A 25 -1.48 6.74 23.27
C LEU A 25 -1.33 7.99 24.15
N ASN A 26 -1.69 7.85 25.43
CA ASN A 26 -1.48 8.90 26.42
C ASN A 26 0.03 9.13 26.63
N ARG A 27 0.39 10.33 27.11
CA ARG A 27 1.79 10.79 27.20
C ARG A 27 2.70 9.79 27.92
N GLU A 28 2.23 9.20 29.01
CA GLU A 28 2.99 8.22 29.80
C GLU A 28 3.22 6.90 29.04
N GLU A 29 2.21 6.47 28.26
CA GLU A 29 2.27 5.22 27.51
C GLU A 29 3.18 5.31 26.27
N ARG A 30 3.38 6.52 25.73
CA ARG A 30 4.26 6.75 24.57
C ARG A 30 5.72 6.42 24.85
N PHE A 31 6.15 6.45 26.11
CA PHE A 31 7.52 6.08 26.46
C PHE A 31 7.71 4.56 26.50
N ILE A 32 6.67 3.77 26.68
CA ILE A 32 6.76 2.33 26.87
C ILE A 32 6.72 1.64 25.50
N PRO A 33 7.74 0.83 25.13
CA PRO A 33 7.67 0.02 23.93
C PRO A 33 6.54 -1.02 24.10
N LYS A 34 5.52 -0.95 23.26
CA LYS A 34 4.39 -1.88 23.23
C LYS A 34 4.33 -2.55 21.87
N LEU A 35 4.07 -3.86 21.83
CA LEU A 35 3.74 -4.55 20.59
C LEU A 35 2.25 -4.36 20.31
N PRO A 36 1.85 -3.65 19.25
CA PRO A 36 0.44 -3.42 19.00
C PRO A 36 -0.22 -4.68 18.41
N PRO A 37 -1.46 -5.02 18.81
CA PRO A 37 -2.14 -6.20 18.30
C PRO A 37 -2.44 -6.13 16.79
N ARG A 38 -2.40 -4.93 16.18
CA ARG A 38 -2.58 -4.72 14.73
C ARG A 38 -1.28 -4.82 13.93
N LEU A 39 -0.13 -4.96 14.58
CA LEU A 39 1.14 -5.09 13.89
C LEU A 39 1.34 -6.55 13.51
N HIS A 40 1.26 -6.83 12.20
CA HIS A 40 1.47 -8.15 11.66
C HIS A 40 2.60 -8.12 10.63
N LEU A 41 3.39 -9.19 10.59
CA LEU A 41 4.30 -9.42 9.48
C LEU A 41 3.47 -9.76 8.25
N GLN A 42 3.55 -8.91 7.23
CA GLN A 42 2.95 -9.17 5.93
C GLN A 42 4.00 -9.76 5.00
N SER A 43 3.56 -10.69 4.15
CA SER A 43 4.38 -11.22 3.07
C SER A 43 3.68 -10.95 1.74
N LEU A 44 4.48 -10.79 0.69
CA LEU A 44 3.95 -10.60 -0.65
C LEU A 44 3.20 -11.85 -1.10
N ILE A 45 2.03 -11.65 -1.68
CA ILE A 45 1.23 -12.71 -2.29
C ILE A 45 1.28 -12.52 -3.79
N HIS A 46 1.70 -13.55 -4.52
CA HIS A 46 1.90 -13.48 -5.98
C HIS A 46 0.62 -13.18 -6.77
N CYS A 47 -0.54 -13.60 -6.26
CA CYS A 47 -1.83 -13.42 -6.92
C CYS A 47 -2.89 -13.00 -5.91
N HIS A 48 -3.76 -12.09 -6.30
CA HIS A 48 -4.87 -11.60 -5.48
C HIS A 48 -6.12 -11.45 -6.34
N TRP A 49 -7.27 -11.67 -5.71
CA TRP A 49 -8.56 -11.47 -6.34
C TRP A 49 -8.95 -10.00 -6.27
N SER A 50 -9.48 -9.48 -7.38
CA SER A 50 -10.06 -8.14 -7.45
C SER A 50 -11.44 -8.20 -8.10
N ARG A 51 -12.25 -7.19 -7.82
CA ARG A 51 -13.59 -7.09 -8.40
C ARG A 51 -13.50 -6.57 -9.85
N VAL A 52 -14.24 -7.20 -10.75
CA VAL A 52 -14.43 -6.70 -12.11
C VAL A 52 -15.28 -5.42 -12.09
N PRO A 53 -14.85 -4.31 -12.73
CA PRO A 53 -15.66 -3.11 -12.85
C PRO A 53 -16.98 -3.37 -13.59
N ASN A 54 -18.05 -2.66 -13.20
CA ASN A 54 -19.36 -2.79 -13.86
C ASN A 54 -19.40 -2.11 -15.24
N ALA A 55 -18.49 -1.17 -15.49
CA ALA A 55 -18.37 -0.45 -16.75
C ALA A 55 -16.88 -0.36 -17.13
N ASN A 56 -16.61 -0.44 -18.43
CA ASN A 56 -15.28 -0.31 -19.00
C ASN A 56 -15.26 0.92 -19.90
N ILE A 57 -14.10 1.58 -19.95
CA ILE A 57 -13.86 2.66 -20.90
C ILE A 57 -13.90 2.08 -22.31
N ARG A 58 -14.69 2.70 -23.20
CA ARG A 58 -14.74 2.32 -24.61
C ARG A 58 -13.76 3.19 -25.39
N CYS A 59 -12.66 2.58 -25.83
CA CYS A 59 -11.71 3.23 -26.73
C CYS A 59 -12.09 2.91 -28.18
N GLN A 60 -12.16 3.95 -29.01
CA GLN A 60 -12.29 3.79 -30.46
C GLN A 60 -10.92 3.89 -31.12
N GLN A 61 -10.69 3.05 -32.13
CA GLN A 61 -9.43 2.99 -32.88
C GLN A 61 -9.71 3.26 -34.35
N LEU A 62 -8.98 4.19 -34.95
CA LEU A 62 -9.17 4.61 -36.33
C LEU A 62 -7.83 4.65 -37.06
N LYS A 63 -7.69 3.89 -38.16
CA LYS A 63 -6.53 4.06 -39.06
C LYS A 63 -6.73 5.33 -39.86
N LEU A 64 -5.85 6.32 -39.64
CA LEU A 64 -5.90 7.61 -40.33
C LEU A 64 -5.34 7.50 -41.76
N SER A 65 -4.17 6.86 -41.91
CA SER A 65 -3.54 6.52 -43.19
C SER A 65 -2.32 5.62 -42.96
N ASP A 66 -1.69 5.12 -44.02
CA ASP A 66 -0.40 4.40 -43.91
C ASP A 66 0.73 5.31 -43.42
N THR A 67 0.64 6.61 -43.66
CA THR A 67 1.65 7.61 -43.24
C THR A 67 1.41 8.15 -41.83
N ARG A 68 0.15 8.38 -41.44
CA ARG A 68 -0.24 8.94 -40.13
C ARG A 68 -0.52 7.86 -39.07
N GLY A 69 -0.67 6.62 -39.48
CA GLY A 69 -0.90 5.49 -38.58
C GLY A 69 -2.31 5.49 -37.98
N TRP A 70 -2.39 5.22 -36.68
CA TRP A 70 -3.63 5.00 -35.95
C TRP A 70 -3.92 6.12 -34.95
N SER A 71 -5.18 6.52 -34.87
CA SER A 71 -5.73 7.36 -33.80
C SER A 71 -6.47 6.47 -32.80
N VAL A 72 -6.32 6.78 -31.52
CA VAL A 72 -7.10 6.18 -30.44
C VAL A 72 -7.72 7.30 -29.66
N PHE A 73 -9.04 7.28 -29.51
CA PHE A 73 -9.77 8.28 -28.74
C PHE A 73 -10.82 7.62 -27.85
N VAL A 74 -11.19 8.35 -26.80
CA VAL A 74 -12.22 7.96 -25.85
C VAL A 74 -13.29 9.03 -25.94
N GLU A 75 -14.54 8.63 -26.14
CA GLU A 75 -15.67 9.54 -25.98
C GLU A 75 -15.94 9.67 -24.48
N ASP A 76 -16.07 10.91 -23.99
CA ASP A 76 -16.48 11.15 -22.60
C ASP A 76 -17.86 10.49 -22.37
N ALA A 77 -18.00 9.86 -21.21
CA ALA A 77 -19.20 9.11 -20.81
C ALA A 77 -20.43 10.00 -20.59
#